data_AF-A0A2E9IVT9-F1
#
_entry.id   AF-A0A2E9IVT9-F1
#
_cell.length_a   1.000
_cell.length_b   1.000
_cell.length_c   1.000
_cell.angle_alpha   90.00
_cell.angle_beta   90.00
_cell.angle_gamma   90.00
#
_symmetry.space_group_name_H-M   'P 1'
#
loop_
_entity.id
_entity.type
_entity.pdbx_description
1 polymer ?
#
loop_
_entity_poly.entity_id
_entity_poly.type
_entity_poly.pdbx_seq_one_letter_code
_entity_poly.pdbx_strand_id
1 'polypeptide(L)'
;MKLASLIALSLFSLSTSSSHAIEPLRYVATGARIGVNFDPNGGVGTLTSFWHRTPHQLGGPVAQIQIGFMNWILNYSNENASPYETTINYAWIERASDGQVVPITFSGSRQLIMPANDTEPYWLADPIDSSVWTGGTPQRDEIFWVHIKGSLPTDGKACSGSPTSYSGTKFIYYDPANDPGTYDFAGTVPTISGQSVRSRGLPLMFLGRYTGPGYLSVIGIGDSILDGSGDWSKASLAGFGFFCRAALDDSGENTIATFNLTRHGATSTAVTKASNPRQQHFLKYANVAVEEYGTNDLNSNGTGNVATITGTLETIWTMCRDAGIQHIVRTQLMPRTDSTDSWATKENQTPRPEWGEGEKRDEFNDFFATALTEGKVDIVLQNLELVCDPTDSGYWMSDGSGKLYNADSAHLNSAGNALLAPPLRSALLSLTVDENAPRYSAWVDAIDWGGLDASPEADPNQDGISNALAYALDLSPLDTVPASDRPYATYDAATAGGPWLNFIFRENVTAEDVIFDYLSTLDLSSNWSSLVVDDVNVIEETLDADPDGDGSAVLKKVRVKLATEDTQRFLKLEVIL
;
A
#
# COMPACT_ATOMS: atom_id res chain seq x y z
N MET A 1 -55.71 7.88 -19.23
CA MET A 1 -54.27 7.56 -19.16
C MET A 1 -54.05 6.74 -17.90
N LYS A 2 -53.84 5.42 -18.05
CA LYS A 2 -53.55 4.49 -16.94
C LYS A 2 -52.05 4.20 -16.98
N LEU A 3 -51.31 4.58 -15.93
CA LEU A 3 -49.95 4.12 -15.71
C LEU A 3 -50.03 2.66 -15.23
N ALA A 4 -49.39 1.76 -15.97
CA ALA A 4 -49.17 0.39 -15.54
C ALA A 4 -47.77 0.30 -14.93
N SER A 5 -47.69 -0.06 -13.65
CA SER A 5 -46.44 -0.38 -12.97
C SER A 5 -45.90 -1.71 -13.51
N LEU A 6 -44.70 -1.68 -14.07
CA LEU A 6 -43.93 -2.85 -14.46
C LEU A 6 -43.03 -3.21 -13.27
N ILE A 7 -43.37 -4.29 -12.55
CA ILE A 7 -42.50 -4.89 -11.54
C ILE A 7 -41.55 -5.82 -12.30
N ALA A 8 -40.29 -5.40 -12.44
CA ALA A 8 -39.23 -6.25 -12.95
C ALA A 8 -38.71 -7.12 -11.79
N LEU A 9 -38.99 -8.42 -11.86
CA LEU A 9 -38.45 -9.42 -10.96
C LEU A 9 -37.07 -9.83 -11.51
N SER A 10 -35.99 -9.28 -10.96
CA SER A 10 -34.63 -9.73 -11.28
C SER A 10 -34.38 -11.09 -10.64
N LEU A 11 -34.15 -12.11 -11.46
CA LEU A 11 -33.57 -13.38 -11.02
C LEU A 11 -32.08 -13.14 -10.71
N PHE A 12 -31.71 -13.21 -9.42
CA PHE A 12 -30.32 -13.29 -9.01
C PHE A 12 -29.81 -14.72 -9.25
N SER A 13 -28.71 -14.84 -10.00
CA SER A 13 -27.93 -16.06 -10.05
C SER A 13 -27.25 -16.26 -8.70
N LEU A 14 -27.61 -17.33 -7.99
CA LEU A 14 -26.89 -17.79 -6.81
C LEU A 14 -25.53 -18.33 -7.26
N SER A 15 -24.49 -17.51 -7.17
CA SER A 15 -23.12 -18.00 -7.14
C SER A 15 -22.91 -18.73 -5.82
N THR A 16 -22.37 -19.95 -5.87
CA THR A 16 -21.91 -20.65 -4.68
C THR A 16 -20.81 -19.81 -4.04
N SER A 17 -21.08 -19.21 -2.89
CA SER A 17 -20.10 -18.47 -2.10
C SER A 17 -19.01 -19.45 -1.69
N SER A 18 -17.78 -19.24 -2.18
CA SER A 18 -16.62 -19.76 -1.48
C SER A 18 -16.60 -19.09 -0.11
N SER A 19 -16.31 -19.85 0.94
CA SER A 19 -16.09 -19.28 2.27
C SER A 19 -14.97 -18.25 2.15
N HIS A 20 -15.31 -16.96 2.19
CA HIS A 20 -14.33 -15.90 2.08
C HIS A 20 -13.38 -16.00 3.29
N ALA A 21 -12.08 -15.83 3.04
CA ALA A 21 -11.13 -15.83 4.13
C ALA A 21 -11.35 -14.61 5.01
N ILE A 22 -11.28 -14.86 6.31
CA ILE A 22 -11.59 -13.92 7.39
C ILE A 22 -10.44 -12.93 7.63
N GLU A 23 -9.23 -13.24 7.16
CA GLU A 23 -8.06 -12.40 7.41
C GLU A 23 -8.12 -11.08 6.61
N PRO A 24 -7.64 -9.95 7.16
CA PRO A 24 -7.68 -8.65 6.51
C PRO A 24 -6.93 -8.65 5.17
N LEU A 25 -7.34 -7.75 4.27
CA LEU A 25 -6.64 -7.56 3.00
C LEU A 25 -5.30 -6.89 3.29
N ARG A 26 -4.19 -7.54 2.92
CA ARG A 26 -2.83 -7.08 3.19
C ARG A 26 -1.97 -7.12 1.92
N TYR A 27 -0.81 -6.47 1.94
CA TYR A 27 0.26 -6.84 1.02
C TYR A 27 0.68 -8.27 1.32
N VAL A 28 0.67 -9.12 0.29
CA VAL A 28 1.00 -10.54 0.46
C VAL A 28 2.25 -10.95 -0.29
N ALA A 29 2.85 -10.06 -1.08
CA ALA A 29 4.04 -10.35 -1.84
C ALA A 29 5.08 -9.21 -1.83
N THR A 30 6.29 -9.51 -2.30
CA THR A 30 7.37 -8.54 -2.50
C THR A 30 7.32 -7.86 -3.87
N GLY A 31 8.19 -6.87 -4.07
CA GLY A 31 8.46 -6.26 -5.39
C GLY A 31 7.48 -5.16 -5.80
N ALA A 32 6.45 -4.90 -4.99
CA ALA A 32 5.47 -3.85 -5.23
C ALA A 32 6.05 -2.47 -4.85
N ARG A 33 5.79 -1.46 -5.70
CA ARG A 33 6.31 -0.09 -5.54
C ARG A 33 5.36 0.94 -6.14
N ILE A 34 5.31 2.11 -5.51
CA ILE A 34 4.65 3.29 -6.07
C ILE A 34 5.24 3.73 -7.43
N GLY A 35 4.43 4.41 -8.24
CA GLY A 35 4.88 5.09 -9.46
C GLY A 35 5.80 6.26 -9.14
N VAL A 36 6.91 6.38 -9.86
CA VAL A 36 7.93 7.41 -9.60
C VAL A 36 8.16 8.37 -10.77
N ASN A 37 7.84 7.94 -11.99
CA ASN A 37 8.07 8.69 -13.22
C ASN A 37 6.97 8.39 -14.25
N PHE A 38 6.77 9.31 -15.19
CA PHE A 38 6.03 9.04 -16.43
C PHE A 38 7.02 8.63 -17.52
N ASP A 39 6.99 7.36 -17.90
CA ASP A 39 7.89 6.83 -18.94
C ASP A 39 7.30 7.09 -20.33
N PRO A 40 7.99 7.85 -21.21
CA PRO A 40 7.48 8.13 -22.54
C PRO A 40 7.41 6.87 -23.41
N ASN A 41 6.40 6.83 -24.28
CA ASN A 41 6.17 5.80 -25.29
C ASN A 41 7.26 5.78 -26.39
N GLY A 42 8.51 5.50 -26.05
CA GLY A 42 9.58 5.35 -27.07
C GLY A 42 10.24 6.64 -27.51
N GLY A 43 9.61 7.79 -27.24
CA GLY A 43 9.88 9.01 -28.02
C GLY A 43 9.36 8.91 -29.47
N VAL A 44 8.55 7.89 -29.79
CA VAL A 44 7.99 7.64 -31.11
C VAL A 44 6.48 7.49 -30.96
N GLY A 45 5.71 8.50 -31.38
CA GLY A 45 4.27 8.61 -31.10
C GLY A 45 3.37 7.45 -31.59
N THR A 46 3.92 6.49 -32.34
CA THR A 46 3.20 5.30 -32.80
C THR A 46 3.22 4.13 -31.81
N LEU A 47 4.08 4.13 -30.78
CA LEU A 47 4.16 3.04 -29.81
C LEU A 47 3.10 3.19 -28.71
N THR A 48 1.84 2.97 -29.06
CA THR A 48 0.69 3.18 -28.16
C THR A 48 0.26 1.94 -27.39
N SER A 49 0.86 0.76 -27.63
CA SER A 49 0.60 -0.46 -26.87
C SER A 49 1.76 -0.82 -25.96
N PHE A 50 1.48 -1.50 -24.85
CA PHE A 50 2.50 -1.98 -23.94
C PHE A 50 2.26 -3.41 -23.46
N TRP A 51 3.33 -4.07 -23.05
CA TRP A 51 3.30 -5.33 -22.33
C TRP A 51 4.22 -5.26 -21.11
N HIS A 52 3.66 -5.50 -19.93
CA HIS A 52 4.36 -5.64 -18.66
C HIS A 52 4.31 -7.09 -18.17
N ARG A 53 5.45 -7.62 -17.71
CA ARG A 53 5.54 -8.86 -16.95
C ARG A 53 6.45 -8.63 -15.76
N THR A 54 5.97 -8.87 -14.55
CA THR A 54 6.73 -8.70 -13.30
C THR A 54 6.49 -9.83 -12.31
N PRO A 55 7.52 -10.29 -11.59
CA PRO A 55 7.37 -11.33 -10.59
C PRO A 55 7.08 -10.77 -9.20
N HIS A 56 6.41 -11.57 -8.39
CA HIS A 56 6.09 -11.28 -7.00
C HIS A 56 6.17 -12.58 -6.18
N GLN A 57 6.85 -12.56 -5.03
CA GLN A 57 6.98 -13.74 -4.17
C GLN A 57 6.17 -13.57 -2.89
N LEU A 58 5.40 -14.59 -2.53
CA LEU A 58 4.46 -14.53 -1.41
C LEU A 58 5.18 -14.59 -0.05
N GLY A 59 4.79 -13.71 0.86
CA GLY A 59 5.25 -13.70 2.25
C GLY A 59 4.54 -14.71 3.18
N GLY A 60 3.52 -15.40 2.67
CA GLY A 60 2.68 -16.32 3.44
C GLY A 60 1.68 -17.05 2.55
N PRO A 61 1.03 -18.11 3.06
CA PRO A 61 -0.08 -18.77 2.39
C PRO A 61 -1.30 -17.87 2.32
N VAL A 62 -1.90 -17.77 1.13
CA VAL A 62 -3.01 -16.83 0.87
C VAL A 62 -4.27 -17.54 0.40
N ALA A 63 -5.41 -17.11 0.92
CA ALA A 63 -6.72 -17.59 0.52
C ALA A 63 -7.28 -16.83 -0.69
N GLN A 64 -6.80 -15.62 -0.93
CA GLN A 64 -7.11 -14.86 -2.13
C GLN A 64 -5.94 -13.99 -2.56
N ILE A 65 -5.87 -13.66 -3.85
CA ILE A 65 -4.93 -12.70 -4.43
C ILE A 65 -5.73 -11.61 -5.15
N GLN A 66 -5.32 -10.36 -5.02
CA GLN A 66 -5.93 -9.21 -5.69
C GLN A 66 -4.83 -8.24 -6.15
N ILE A 67 -4.93 -7.75 -7.39
CA ILE A 67 -3.92 -6.86 -7.97
C ILE A 67 -4.49 -5.45 -8.04
N GLY A 68 -3.73 -4.48 -7.51
CA GLY A 68 -4.03 -3.05 -7.63
C GLY A 68 -3.17 -2.38 -8.68
N PHE A 69 -3.76 -1.44 -9.42
CA PHE A 69 -3.09 -0.66 -10.47
C PHE A 69 -3.14 0.83 -10.14
N MET A 70 -2.10 1.60 -10.49
CA MET A 70 -2.05 3.05 -10.24
C MET A 70 -1.81 3.82 -11.54
N ASN A 71 -2.49 4.97 -11.68
CA ASN A 71 -2.30 5.91 -12.81
C ASN A 71 -1.83 7.30 -12.32
N TRP A 72 -0.93 7.33 -11.35
CA TRP A 72 -0.28 8.55 -10.84
C TRP A 72 1.15 8.24 -10.39
N ILE A 73 1.92 9.26 -10.06
CA ILE A 73 3.29 9.13 -9.55
C ILE A 73 3.53 10.01 -8.32
N LEU A 74 4.45 9.60 -7.47
CA LEU A 74 5.08 10.47 -6.48
C LEU A 74 6.36 11.05 -7.06
N ASN A 75 6.31 12.33 -7.44
CA ASN A 75 7.45 13.05 -7.98
C ASN A 75 8.11 13.88 -6.86
N TYR A 76 9.20 13.35 -6.30
CA TYR A 76 9.80 13.86 -5.06
C TYR A 76 8.78 13.85 -3.91
N SER A 77 8.31 15.02 -3.47
CA SER A 77 7.31 15.17 -2.40
C SER A 77 5.90 15.53 -2.91
N ASN A 78 5.61 15.43 -4.21
CA ASN A 78 4.29 15.78 -4.75
C ASN A 78 3.66 14.63 -5.53
N GLU A 79 2.37 14.40 -5.29
CA GLU A 79 1.59 13.48 -6.10
C GLU A 79 1.15 14.14 -7.40
N ASN A 80 1.39 13.46 -8.51
CA ASN A 80 1.00 13.92 -9.82
C ASN A 80 0.12 12.84 -10.46
N ALA A 81 -1.15 13.14 -10.66
CA ALA A 81 -2.03 12.31 -11.49
C ALA A 81 -1.47 12.21 -12.91
N SER A 82 -1.60 11.05 -13.54
CA SER A 82 -1.24 10.92 -14.96
C SER A 82 -2.17 11.77 -15.79
N PRO A 83 -1.67 12.67 -16.66
CA PRO A 83 -2.53 13.41 -17.57
C PRO A 83 -3.01 12.54 -18.75
N TYR A 84 -2.67 11.24 -18.75
CA TYR A 84 -2.99 10.29 -19.80
C TYR A 84 -3.87 9.17 -19.25
N GLU A 85 -4.91 8.83 -20.01
CA GLU A 85 -5.67 7.61 -19.78
C GLU A 85 -4.77 6.40 -20.05
N THR A 86 -4.84 5.41 -19.17
CA THR A 86 -4.14 4.13 -19.35
C THR A 86 -5.18 3.02 -19.38
N THR A 87 -5.21 2.27 -20.48
CA THR A 87 -6.11 1.12 -20.62
C THR A 87 -5.34 -0.17 -20.41
N ILE A 88 -5.83 -1.01 -19.51
CA ILE A 88 -5.44 -2.42 -19.42
C ILE A 88 -6.44 -3.21 -20.24
N ASN A 89 -5.99 -3.78 -21.37
CA ASN A 89 -6.84 -4.60 -22.22
C ASN A 89 -6.98 -6.02 -21.68
N TYR A 90 -5.88 -6.58 -21.17
CA TYR A 90 -5.83 -7.91 -20.58
C TYR A 90 -4.80 -7.94 -19.45
N ALA A 91 -5.12 -8.63 -18.38
CA ALA A 91 -4.15 -8.98 -17.35
C ALA A 91 -4.40 -10.42 -16.86
N TRP A 92 -3.33 -11.09 -16.45
CA TRP A 92 -3.37 -12.44 -15.89
C TRP A 92 -2.22 -12.69 -14.93
N ILE A 93 -2.42 -13.65 -14.04
CA ILE A 93 -1.39 -14.14 -13.12
C ILE A 93 -0.95 -15.53 -13.60
N GLU A 94 0.35 -15.76 -13.66
CA GLU A 94 0.99 -17.05 -13.90
C GLU A 94 1.63 -17.54 -12.59
N ARG A 95 1.27 -18.74 -12.13
CA ARG A 95 1.96 -19.41 -11.01
C ARG A 95 3.25 -20.05 -11.55
N ALA A 96 4.40 -19.66 -11.03
CA ALA A 96 5.69 -20.04 -11.61
C ALA A 96 6.01 -21.55 -11.49
N SER A 97 5.45 -22.23 -10.49
CA SER A 97 5.76 -23.63 -10.17
C SER A 97 5.16 -24.63 -11.17
N ASP A 98 3.99 -24.35 -11.71
CA ASP A 98 3.24 -25.23 -12.62
C ASP A 98 2.82 -24.56 -13.94
N GLY A 99 3.04 -23.25 -14.08
CA GLY A 99 2.63 -22.48 -15.25
C GLY A 99 1.12 -22.28 -15.36
N GLN A 100 0.36 -22.52 -14.28
CA GLN A 100 -1.07 -22.25 -14.29
C GLN A 100 -1.33 -20.76 -14.49
N VAL A 101 -2.25 -20.42 -15.39
CA VAL A 101 -2.65 -19.04 -15.67
C VAL A 101 -4.07 -18.78 -15.20
N VAL A 102 -4.26 -17.65 -14.51
CA VAL A 102 -5.56 -17.16 -14.06
C VAL A 102 -5.80 -15.75 -14.61
N PRO A 103 -6.87 -15.54 -15.41
CA PRO A 103 -7.32 -14.23 -15.86
C PRO A 103 -7.64 -13.27 -14.69
N ILE A 104 -7.16 -12.02 -14.73
CA ILE A 104 -7.54 -10.92 -13.82
C ILE A 104 -8.74 -10.14 -14.39
N THR A 105 -9.84 -10.01 -13.65
CA THR A 105 -11.02 -9.23 -14.08
C THR A 105 -11.24 -7.97 -13.23
N PHE A 106 -12.13 -7.09 -13.69
CA PHE A 106 -12.52 -5.84 -13.06
C PHE A 106 -14.04 -5.70 -13.14
N SER A 107 -14.74 -5.99 -12.05
CA SER A 107 -16.21 -6.15 -12.04
C SER A 107 -16.68 -7.13 -13.12
N GLY A 108 -15.97 -8.24 -13.28
CA GLY A 108 -16.20 -9.27 -14.31
C GLY A 108 -15.70 -8.91 -15.72
N SER A 109 -15.27 -7.66 -15.97
CA SER A 109 -14.67 -7.25 -17.24
C SER A 109 -13.21 -7.67 -17.35
N ARG A 110 -12.72 -7.97 -18.55
CA ARG A 110 -11.28 -8.18 -18.80
C ARG A 110 -10.50 -6.87 -18.93
N GLN A 111 -11.21 -5.77 -19.14
CA GLN A 111 -10.64 -4.45 -19.40
C GLN A 111 -10.84 -3.52 -18.20
N LEU A 112 -9.78 -2.79 -17.87
CA LEU A 112 -9.80 -1.64 -16.96
C LEU A 112 -9.34 -0.40 -17.73
N ILE A 113 -10.08 0.69 -17.58
CA ILE A 113 -9.69 2.01 -18.08
C ILE A 113 -9.41 2.88 -16.86
N MET A 114 -8.16 3.30 -16.69
CA MET A 114 -7.77 4.26 -15.65
C MET A 114 -7.80 5.66 -16.27
N PRO A 115 -8.72 6.55 -15.88
CA PRO A 115 -8.90 7.86 -16.50
C PRO A 115 -7.66 8.76 -16.41
N ALA A 116 -7.60 9.75 -17.30
CA ALA A 116 -6.64 10.84 -17.19
C ALA A 116 -7.01 11.78 -16.01
N ASN A 117 -5.99 12.29 -15.32
CA ASN A 117 -6.07 13.19 -14.16
C ASN A 117 -6.88 12.61 -12.99
N ASP A 118 -6.92 11.29 -12.92
CA ASP A 118 -7.69 10.58 -11.92
C ASP A 118 -7.20 10.86 -10.48
N THR A 119 -8.16 10.95 -9.56
CA THR A 119 -7.92 11.16 -8.14
C THR A 119 -7.80 9.86 -7.37
N GLU A 120 -8.25 8.74 -7.95
CA GLU A 120 -8.19 7.44 -7.28
C GLU A 120 -6.75 7.05 -6.91
N PRO A 121 -6.51 6.55 -5.68
CA PRO A 121 -5.20 6.08 -5.26
C PRO A 121 -4.78 4.81 -6.01
N TYR A 122 -5.74 3.94 -6.34
CA TYR A 122 -5.53 2.71 -7.08
C TYR A 122 -6.85 2.17 -7.62
N TRP A 123 -6.76 1.26 -8.59
CA TRP A 123 -7.87 0.49 -9.13
C TRP A 123 -7.64 -0.99 -8.82
N LEU A 124 -8.52 -1.59 -8.02
CA LEU A 124 -8.40 -3.00 -7.65
C LEU A 124 -9.08 -3.90 -8.69
N ALA A 125 -8.43 -5.01 -9.01
CA ALA A 125 -9.06 -6.12 -9.72
C ALA A 125 -10.06 -6.88 -8.82
N ASP A 126 -10.87 -7.74 -9.42
CA ASP A 126 -11.66 -8.72 -8.69
C ASP A 126 -10.74 -9.70 -7.92
N PRO A 127 -11.14 -10.19 -6.74
CA PRO A 127 -10.35 -11.16 -5.99
C PRO A 127 -10.27 -12.50 -6.74
N ILE A 128 -9.10 -13.13 -6.68
CA ILE A 128 -8.85 -14.48 -7.19
C ILE A 128 -8.76 -15.43 -5.99
N ASP A 129 -9.81 -16.23 -5.78
CA ASP A 129 -9.87 -17.22 -4.71
C ASP A 129 -8.80 -18.31 -4.90
N SER A 130 -8.18 -18.74 -3.81
CA SER A 130 -7.17 -19.79 -3.83
C SER A 130 -7.68 -21.13 -4.38
N SER A 131 -9.00 -21.37 -4.36
CA SER A 131 -9.62 -22.58 -4.91
C SER A 131 -9.45 -22.73 -6.42
N VAL A 132 -9.11 -21.65 -7.14
CA VAL A 132 -8.87 -21.73 -8.59
C VAL A 132 -7.56 -22.45 -8.93
N TRP A 133 -6.63 -22.55 -7.97
CA TRP A 133 -5.30 -23.10 -8.21
C TRP A 133 -5.31 -24.64 -8.11
N THR A 134 -4.79 -25.32 -9.13
CA THR A 134 -4.78 -26.79 -9.19
C THR A 134 -3.73 -27.43 -8.29
N GLY A 135 -2.68 -26.69 -7.94
CA GLY A 135 -1.61 -27.13 -7.02
C GLY A 135 -1.95 -26.95 -5.52
N GLY A 136 -3.21 -26.66 -5.18
CA GLY A 136 -3.62 -26.27 -3.84
C GLY A 136 -3.34 -24.79 -3.55
N THR A 137 -3.71 -24.38 -2.34
CA THR A 137 -3.58 -23.00 -1.85
C THR A 137 -2.15 -22.48 -2.04
N PRO A 138 -1.95 -21.30 -2.63
CA PRO A 138 -0.64 -20.67 -2.74
C PRO A 138 0.05 -20.56 -1.37
N GLN A 139 1.33 -20.92 -1.31
CA GLN A 139 2.14 -20.94 -0.09
C GLN A 139 3.17 -19.80 -0.06
N ARG A 140 3.79 -19.59 1.12
CA ARG A 140 4.96 -18.72 1.26
C ARG A 140 6.05 -19.14 0.25
N ASP A 141 6.83 -18.15 -0.21
CA ASP A 141 7.95 -18.29 -1.15
C ASP A 141 7.57 -18.68 -2.57
N GLU A 142 6.29 -18.92 -2.86
CA GLU A 142 5.83 -19.11 -4.22
C GLU A 142 5.90 -17.82 -5.03
N ILE A 143 6.32 -17.95 -6.30
CA ILE A 143 6.46 -16.84 -7.23
C ILE A 143 5.27 -16.81 -8.18
N PHE A 144 4.66 -15.64 -8.29
CA PHE A 144 3.62 -15.32 -9.26
C PHE A 144 4.12 -14.26 -10.23
N TRP A 145 3.85 -14.47 -11.51
CA TRP A 145 4.13 -13.51 -12.57
C TRP A 145 2.86 -12.79 -12.95
N VAL A 146 2.83 -11.48 -12.77
CA VAL A 146 1.73 -10.64 -13.26
C VAL A 146 2.06 -10.19 -14.67
N HIS A 147 1.16 -10.50 -15.60
CA HIS A 147 1.23 -10.06 -16.99
C HIS A 147 0.13 -9.07 -17.29
N ILE A 148 0.46 -8.03 -18.06
CA ILE A 148 -0.46 -6.95 -18.42
C ILE A 148 -0.18 -6.57 -19.87
N LYS A 149 -1.24 -6.54 -20.68
CA LYS A 149 -1.25 -5.92 -22.00
C LYS A 149 -2.22 -4.76 -21.98
N GLY A 150 -1.79 -3.63 -22.52
CA GLY A 150 -2.59 -2.42 -22.49
C GLY A 150 -2.21 -1.42 -23.56
N SER A 151 -2.89 -0.28 -23.53
CA SER A 151 -2.70 0.81 -24.46
C SER A 151 -2.73 2.18 -23.78
N LEU A 152 -2.19 3.15 -24.50
CA LEU A 152 -2.11 4.57 -24.14
C LEU A 152 -2.57 5.40 -25.35
N PRO A 153 -3.01 6.65 -25.13
CA PRO A 153 -3.22 7.59 -26.22
C PRO A 153 -1.91 7.87 -26.98
N THR A 154 -2.03 8.44 -28.19
CA THR A 154 -0.88 9.01 -28.90
C THR A 154 -0.17 10.02 -28.00
N ASP A 155 1.16 9.94 -27.94
CA ASP A 155 2.03 10.71 -27.04
C ASP A 155 1.81 10.48 -25.53
N GLY A 156 1.02 9.46 -25.18
CA GLY A 156 0.81 9.03 -23.80
C GLY A 156 2.10 8.58 -23.12
N LYS A 157 2.04 8.53 -21.79
CA LYS A 157 3.12 8.02 -20.94
C LYS A 157 2.49 7.17 -19.84
N ALA A 158 2.99 5.95 -19.65
CA ALA A 158 2.58 5.17 -18.49
C ALA A 158 3.28 5.67 -17.23
N CYS A 159 2.61 5.55 -16.10
CA CYS A 159 3.29 5.57 -14.81
C CYS A 159 4.26 4.39 -14.72
N SER A 160 5.45 4.61 -14.17
CA SER A 160 6.42 3.53 -13.95
C SER A 160 6.98 3.51 -12.53
N GLY A 161 7.08 2.30 -11.97
CA GLY A 161 7.48 2.07 -10.58
C GLY A 161 8.19 0.73 -10.38
N SER A 162 7.57 -0.35 -10.86
CA SER A 162 8.05 -1.73 -10.66
C SER A 162 9.37 -1.98 -11.40
N PRO A 163 10.47 -2.38 -10.72
CA PRO A 163 11.78 -2.54 -11.36
C PRO A 163 11.79 -3.72 -12.34
N THR A 164 12.39 -3.55 -13.52
CA THR A 164 12.54 -4.64 -14.50
C THR A 164 13.89 -5.34 -14.45
N SER A 165 14.53 -5.37 -13.29
CA SER A 165 15.89 -5.89 -13.10
C SER A 165 15.97 -7.40 -12.90
N TYR A 166 14.90 -8.04 -12.42
CA TYR A 166 14.89 -9.47 -12.20
C TYR A 166 14.74 -10.22 -13.53
N SER A 167 15.46 -11.34 -13.68
CA SER A 167 15.48 -12.13 -14.92
C SER A 167 14.07 -12.54 -15.34
N GLY A 168 13.70 -12.28 -16.60
CA GLY A 168 12.36 -12.59 -17.14
C GLY A 168 11.31 -11.49 -16.91
N THR A 169 11.64 -10.45 -16.15
CA THR A 169 10.83 -9.22 -16.05
C THR A 169 10.97 -8.41 -17.33
N LYS A 170 9.88 -7.79 -17.80
CA LYS A 170 9.91 -6.98 -19.02
C LYS A 170 8.84 -5.91 -18.98
N PHE A 171 9.17 -4.70 -19.42
CA PHE A 171 8.19 -3.70 -19.83
C PHE A 171 8.56 -3.19 -21.21
N ILE A 172 7.66 -3.34 -22.18
CA ILE A 172 7.89 -2.93 -23.56
C ILE A 172 6.75 -2.07 -24.07
N TYR A 173 7.09 -1.07 -24.86
CA TYR A 173 6.16 -0.38 -25.74
C TYR A 173 6.28 -0.91 -27.17
N TYR A 174 5.19 -1.00 -27.91
CA TYR A 174 5.18 -1.47 -29.29
C TYR A 174 4.05 -0.83 -30.10
N ASP A 175 4.20 -0.85 -31.43
CA ASP A 175 3.15 -0.44 -32.36
C ASP A 175 2.02 -1.49 -32.34
N PRO A 176 0.75 -1.11 -32.11
CA PRO A 176 -0.38 -2.05 -32.08
C PRO A 176 -0.49 -2.93 -33.33
N ALA A 177 -0.01 -2.48 -34.50
CA ALA A 177 0.01 -3.29 -35.71
C ALA A 177 0.93 -4.53 -35.61
N ASN A 178 1.86 -4.53 -34.66
CA ASN A 178 2.79 -5.62 -34.37
C ASN A 178 2.34 -6.48 -33.17
N ASP A 179 1.11 -6.33 -32.66
CA ASP A 179 0.63 -7.15 -31.54
C ASP A 179 0.68 -8.65 -31.91
N PRO A 180 1.36 -9.51 -31.13
CA PRO A 180 1.43 -10.94 -31.40
C PRO A 180 0.09 -11.67 -31.19
N GLY A 181 -0.95 -11.02 -30.66
CA GLY A 181 -2.29 -11.57 -30.47
C GLY A 181 -2.42 -12.58 -29.32
N THR A 182 -1.31 -12.93 -28.65
CA THR A 182 -1.31 -13.87 -27.52
C THR A 182 -1.60 -13.17 -26.19
N TYR A 183 -2.38 -13.83 -25.34
CA TYR A 183 -2.68 -13.47 -23.94
C TYR A 183 -3.08 -14.74 -23.18
N ASP A 184 -3.17 -14.66 -21.85
CA ASP A 184 -3.51 -15.79 -20.95
C ASP A 184 -2.62 -17.03 -21.14
N PHE A 185 -1.30 -16.81 -21.28
CA PHE A 185 -0.30 -17.87 -21.39
C PHE A 185 0.85 -17.66 -20.40
N ALA A 186 1.50 -18.77 -20.03
CA ALA A 186 2.66 -18.77 -19.16
C ALA A 186 3.97 -18.55 -19.93
N GLY A 187 5.00 -18.09 -19.24
CA GLY A 187 6.34 -17.91 -19.80
C GLY A 187 6.66 -16.47 -20.18
N THR A 188 7.61 -16.31 -21.09
CA THR A 188 8.26 -15.01 -21.34
C THR A 188 7.46 -14.11 -22.27
N VAL A 189 7.61 -12.80 -22.10
CA VAL A 189 7.07 -11.81 -23.05
C VAL A 189 7.79 -11.97 -24.40
N PRO A 190 7.06 -12.22 -25.50
CA PRO A 190 7.66 -12.44 -26.81
C PRO A 190 8.48 -11.23 -27.27
N THR A 191 9.38 -11.46 -28.22
CA THR A 191 10.07 -10.37 -28.91
C THR A 191 9.13 -9.77 -29.94
N ILE A 192 8.77 -8.50 -29.76
CA ILE A 192 7.90 -7.77 -30.69
C ILE A 192 8.76 -6.88 -31.59
N SER A 193 8.44 -6.85 -32.89
CA SER A 193 9.13 -6.01 -33.86
C SER A 193 8.98 -4.53 -33.52
N GLY A 194 10.09 -3.78 -33.55
CA GLY A 194 10.08 -2.35 -33.23
C GLY A 194 9.81 -2.00 -31.76
N GLN A 195 9.84 -2.98 -30.85
CA GLN A 195 9.59 -2.73 -29.42
C GLN A 195 10.63 -1.80 -28.79
N SER A 196 10.21 -1.00 -27.81
CA SER A 196 11.08 -0.19 -26.95
C SER A 196 11.03 -0.74 -25.53
N VAL A 197 12.16 -1.26 -25.04
CA VAL A 197 12.27 -1.81 -23.67
C VAL A 197 12.46 -0.70 -22.66
N ARG A 198 11.77 -0.82 -21.52
CA ARG A 198 11.85 0.09 -20.38
C ARG A 198 12.47 -0.59 -19.18
N SER A 199 13.04 0.22 -18.29
CA SER A 199 13.73 -0.24 -17.08
C SER A 199 12.82 -0.37 -15.85
N ARG A 200 11.57 0.08 -15.98
CA ARG A 200 10.52 0.06 -14.97
C ARG A 200 9.18 -0.21 -15.66
N GLY A 201 8.33 -1.02 -15.07
CA GLY A 201 6.96 -1.27 -15.53
C GLY A 201 5.93 -0.50 -14.71
N LEU A 202 4.65 -0.79 -14.96
CA LEU A 202 3.53 -0.18 -14.23
C LEU A 202 3.69 -0.38 -12.71
N PRO A 203 3.37 0.63 -11.88
CA PRO A 203 3.28 0.45 -10.43
C PRO A 203 2.08 -0.45 -10.09
N LEU A 204 2.33 -1.47 -9.26
CA LEU A 204 1.33 -2.47 -8.88
C LEU A 204 1.29 -2.63 -7.36
N MET A 205 0.13 -3.02 -6.86
CA MET A 205 -0.05 -3.58 -5.53
C MET A 205 -0.32 -5.08 -5.68
N PHE A 206 0.30 -5.88 -4.83
CA PHE A 206 0.02 -7.31 -4.76
C PHE A 206 -0.60 -7.61 -3.41
N LEU A 207 -1.93 -7.57 -3.39
CA LEU A 207 -2.74 -7.74 -2.20
C LEU A 207 -3.30 -9.15 -2.10
N GLY A 208 -3.74 -9.52 -0.92
CA GLY A 208 -4.41 -10.79 -0.66
C GLY A 208 -4.80 -10.92 0.79
N ARG A 209 -5.45 -12.03 1.11
CA ARG A 209 -5.75 -12.40 2.50
C ARG A 209 -4.91 -13.59 2.85
N TYR A 210 -4.18 -13.52 3.95
CA TYR A 210 -3.49 -14.68 4.47
C TYR A 210 -4.51 -15.76 4.89
N THR A 211 -4.06 -16.99 5.04
CA THR A 211 -4.89 -18.10 5.56
C THR A 211 -4.89 -18.17 7.09
N GLY A 212 -4.13 -17.30 7.76
CA GLY A 212 -4.05 -17.20 9.21
C GLY A 212 -3.24 -15.97 9.66
N PRO A 213 -3.08 -15.78 10.98
CA PRO A 213 -2.34 -14.68 11.60
C PRO A 213 -0.82 -14.78 11.41
N GLY A 214 -0.10 -13.76 11.88
CA GLY A 214 1.35 -13.82 12.13
C GLY A 214 2.20 -13.58 10.89
N TYR A 215 1.61 -13.14 9.78
CA TYR A 215 2.34 -12.82 8.56
C TYR A 215 2.62 -11.32 8.46
N LEU A 216 3.91 -11.00 8.33
CA LEU A 216 4.36 -9.62 8.16
C LEU A 216 3.95 -9.09 6.78
N SER A 217 3.19 -8.00 6.80
CA SER A 217 2.88 -7.15 5.65
C SER A 217 3.48 -5.77 5.91
N VAL A 218 4.62 -5.49 5.25
CA VAL A 218 5.47 -4.36 5.60
C VAL A 218 5.40 -3.26 4.55
N ILE A 219 5.12 -2.03 4.97
CA ILE A 219 5.20 -0.85 4.10
C ILE A 219 6.43 -0.01 4.44
N GLY A 220 7.20 0.36 3.41
CA GLY A 220 8.34 1.27 3.55
C GLY A 220 7.91 2.69 3.18
N ILE A 221 7.99 3.62 4.13
CA ILE A 221 7.71 5.06 3.94
C ILE A 221 8.98 5.85 4.21
N GLY A 222 9.38 6.73 3.30
CA GLY A 222 10.68 7.38 3.43
C GLY A 222 11.19 8.04 2.18
N ASP A 223 12.47 8.41 2.23
CA ASP A 223 13.14 9.16 1.19
C ASP A 223 13.99 8.28 0.25
N SER A 224 14.88 8.94 -0.49
CA SER A 224 15.93 8.35 -1.32
C SER A 224 16.75 7.22 -0.69
N ILE A 225 17.02 7.26 0.61
CA ILE A 225 17.86 6.27 1.28
C ILE A 225 17.10 4.94 1.36
N LEU A 226 15.88 4.94 1.89
CA LEU A 226 15.03 3.75 1.94
C LEU A 226 14.52 3.32 0.55
N ASP A 227 14.39 4.25 -0.40
CA ASP A 227 14.17 4.00 -1.83
C ASP A 227 15.29 3.16 -2.46
N GLY A 228 16.49 3.17 -1.87
CA GLY A 228 17.66 2.49 -2.40
C GLY A 228 18.34 3.28 -3.52
N SER A 229 18.19 4.61 -3.54
CA SER A 229 19.03 5.46 -4.38
C SER A 229 20.51 5.14 -4.12
N GLY A 230 21.31 5.01 -5.17
CA GLY A 230 22.71 4.58 -5.05
C GLY A 230 22.94 3.06 -5.14
N ASP A 231 21.90 2.23 -5.04
CA ASP A 231 22.00 0.78 -5.27
C ASP A 231 21.93 0.45 -6.78
N TRP A 232 23.10 0.43 -7.41
CA TRP A 232 23.22 0.15 -8.84
C TRP A 232 23.24 -1.35 -9.18
N SER A 233 23.45 -2.23 -8.20
CA SER A 233 23.38 -3.67 -8.39
C SER A 233 21.91 -4.13 -8.46
N LYS A 234 21.50 -4.44 -9.68
CA LYS A 234 20.12 -4.75 -10.05
C LYS A 234 19.94 -6.25 -10.22
N ALA A 235 19.48 -6.96 -9.19
CA ALA A 235 18.73 -8.22 -9.32
C ALA A 235 18.42 -8.82 -7.93
N SER A 236 17.37 -8.34 -7.27
CA SER A 236 16.62 -9.23 -6.39
C SER A 236 15.17 -9.21 -6.83
N LEU A 237 14.45 -10.29 -6.50
CA LEU A 237 13.03 -10.41 -6.78
C LEU A 237 12.22 -9.34 -6.03
N ALA A 238 12.65 -9.02 -4.80
CA ALA A 238 12.00 -8.02 -3.96
C ALA A 238 12.35 -6.57 -4.35
N GLY A 239 13.38 -6.34 -5.16
CA GLY A 239 13.78 -5.03 -5.64
C GLY A 239 15.23 -4.67 -5.31
N PHE A 240 15.46 -3.40 -4.94
CA PHE A 240 16.78 -2.84 -4.60
C PHE A 240 16.66 -1.93 -3.38
N GLY A 241 17.79 -1.58 -2.77
CA GLY A 241 17.80 -0.91 -1.46
C GLY A 241 17.68 -1.89 -0.30
N PHE A 242 18.17 -1.51 0.88
CA PHE A 242 18.19 -2.41 2.05
C PHE A 242 16.78 -2.82 2.52
N PHE A 243 15.77 -1.96 2.35
CA PHE A 243 14.37 -2.27 2.63
C PHE A 243 13.86 -3.46 1.81
N CYS A 244 13.96 -3.37 0.48
CA CYS A 244 13.54 -4.45 -0.39
C CYS A 244 14.41 -5.70 -0.22
N ARG A 245 15.72 -5.55 0.02
CA ARG A 245 16.63 -6.68 0.26
C ARG A 245 16.31 -7.43 1.56
N ALA A 246 15.84 -6.74 2.60
CA ALA A 246 15.45 -7.37 3.86
C ALA A 246 14.25 -8.32 3.72
N ALA A 247 13.50 -8.22 2.61
CA ALA A 247 12.33 -9.04 2.35
C ALA A 247 12.65 -10.53 2.15
N LEU A 248 13.87 -10.86 1.72
CA LEU A 248 14.31 -12.23 1.43
C LEU A 248 15.54 -12.56 2.29
N ASP A 249 15.72 -13.82 2.66
CA ASP A 249 17.00 -14.28 3.21
C ASP A 249 18.05 -14.51 2.09
N ASP A 250 19.25 -14.92 2.48
CA ASP A 250 20.37 -15.17 1.56
C ASP A 250 20.11 -16.30 0.55
N SER A 251 19.15 -17.18 0.84
CA SER A 251 18.68 -18.24 -0.06
C SER A 251 17.56 -17.79 -1.00
N GLY A 252 16.99 -16.59 -0.80
CA GLY A 252 15.79 -16.15 -1.51
C GLY A 252 14.50 -16.80 -0.99
N GLU A 253 14.51 -17.30 0.24
CA GLU A 253 13.39 -17.95 0.94
C GLU A 253 12.92 -17.10 2.14
N ASN A 254 11.92 -17.61 2.87
CA ASN A 254 11.34 -17.00 4.07
C ASN A 254 10.87 -15.56 3.82
N THR A 255 10.15 -15.37 2.72
CA THR A 255 9.76 -14.06 2.22
C THR A 255 8.93 -13.27 3.23
N ILE A 256 9.19 -11.97 3.31
CA ILE A 256 8.36 -10.97 3.99
C ILE A 256 7.66 -10.14 2.92
N ALA A 257 6.33 -9.99 2.98
CA ALA A 257 5.62 -9.17 2.02
C ALA A 257 5.97 -7.69 2.20
N THR A 258 6.27 -7.00 1.11
CA THR A 258 6.74 -5.61 1.16
C THR A 258 6.10 -4.74 0.09
N PHE A 259 5.71 -3.53 0.47
CA PHE A 259 5.34 -2.45 -0.44
C PHE A 259 6.24 -1.24 -0.23
N ASN A 260 6.92 -0.80 -1.29
CA ASN A 260 7.83 0.34 -1.21
C ASN A 260 7.12 1.63 -1.67
N LEU A 261 6.73 2.46 -0.69
CA LEU A 261 6.09 3.76 -0.85
C LEU A 261 7.09 4.93 -0.80
N THR A 262 8.39 4.63 -0.77
CA THR A 262 9.44 5.65 -0.63
C THR A 262 9.71 6.41 -1.93
N ARG A 263 10.31 7.60 -1.81
CA ARG A 263 10.71 8.36 -3.00
C ARG A 263 11.98 9.18 -2.81
N HIS A 264 12.83 9.12 -3.84
CA HIS A 264 13.99 9.99 -3.97
C HIS A 264 13.68 11.48 -3.75
N GLY A 265 14.41 12.09 -2.80
CA GLY A 265 14.31 13.51 -2.47
C GLY A 265 13.05 13.92 -1.70
N ALA A 266 12.21 12.96 -1.33
CA ALA A 266 11.04 13.22 -0.48
C ALA A 266 11.45 13.70 0.91
N THR A 267 10.61 14.52 1.51
CA THR A 267 10.68 14.96 2.91
C THR A 267 9.53 14.33 3.70
N SER A 268 9.56 14.41 5.02
CA SER A 268 8.47 13.93 5.90
C SER A 268 7.09 14.48 5.52
N THR A 269 7.04 15.66 4.89
CA THR A 269 5.78 16.25 4.40
C THR A 269 5.13 15.49 3.24
N ALA A 270 5.83 14.56 2.58
CA ALA A 270 5.32 13.86 1.41
C ALA A 270 4.03 13.08 1.71
N VAL A 271 3.91 12.45 2.88
CA VAL A 271 2.73 11.66 3.26
C VAL A 271 1.71 12.46 4.09
N THR A 272 2.13 13.55 4.75
CA THR A 272 1.26 14.35 5.63
C THR A 272 0.58 15.53 4.95
N LYS A 273 1.07 15.94 3.78
CA LYS A 273 0.55 17.10 3.06
C LYS A 273 -0.82 16.80 2.46
N ALA A 274 -1.83 17.61 2.78
CA ALA A 274 -3.19 17.47 2.25
C ALA A 274 -3.30 17.46 0.71
N SER A 275 -2.34 18.05 -0.02
CA SER A 275 -2.32 17.98 -1.49
C SER A 275 -1.87 16.62 -2.04
N ASN A 276 -1.47 15.68 -1.17
CA ASN A 276 -1.01 14.34 -1.49
C ASN A 276 -1.95 13.31 -0.84
N PRO A 277 -3.22 13.24 -1.28
CA PRO A 277 -4.22 12.42 -0.59
C PRO A 277 -3.99 10.92 -0.76
N ARG A 278 -3.26 10.46 -1.78
CA ARG A 278 -3.26 9.04 -2.17
C ARG A 278 -2.38 8.16 -1.29
N GLN A 279 -1.20 8.63 -0.87
CA GLN A 279 -0.23 7.83 -0.12
C GLN A 279 -0.79 7.20 1.17
N GLN A 280 -1.74 7.85 1.84
CA GLN A 280 -2.30 7.38 3.10
C GLN A 280 -3.17 6.13 2.90
N HIS A 281 -3.81 5.99 1.73
CA HIS A 281 -4.66 4.83 1.41
C HIS A 281 -3.91 3.49 1.32
N PHE A 282 -2.58 3.53 1.29
CA PHE A 282 -1.75 2.34 1.23
C PHE A 282 -1.41 1.77 2.61
N LEU A 283 -1.57 2.58 3.68
CA LEU A 283 -1.17 2.20 5.03
C LEU A 283 -2.03 1.06 5.57
N LYS A 284 -3.35 1.07 5.31
CA LYS A 284 -4.32 0.06 5.79
C LYS A 284 -4.01 -1.38 5.39
N TYR A 285 -3.21 -1.57 4.33
CA TYR A 285 -2.84 -2.89 3.82
C TYR A 285 -1.58 -3.47 4.47
N ALA A 286 -0.97 -2.76 5.42
CA ALA A 286 0.20 -3.23 6.17
C ALA A 286 -0.12 -3.37 7.67
N ASN A 287 0.62 -4.24 8.35
CA ASN A 287 0.63 -4.33 9.81
C ASN A 287 1.96 -3.84 10.41
N VAL A 288 2.99 -3.60 9.57
CA VAL A 288 4.27 -3.02 9.99
C VAL A 288 4.68 -1.89 9.04
N ALA A 289 5.20 -0.80 9.58
CA ALA A 289 5.84 0.27 8.81
C ALA A 289 7.34 0.33 9.08
N VAL A 290 8.14 0.55 8.03
CA VAL A 290 9.54 0.97 8.15
C VAL A 290 9.61 2.42 7.70
N GLU A 291 9.99 3.31 8.61
CA GLU A 291 10.02 4.75 8.35
C GLU A 291 11.44 5.32 8.27
N GLU A 292 11.69 6.09 7.21
CA GLU A 292 12.96 6.79 6.96
C GLU A 292 12.80 8.15 6.26
N TYR A 293 12.49 9.17 7.05
CA TYR A 293 12.53 10.59 6.67
C TYR A 293 13.48 11.38 7.59
N GLY A 294 13.85 12.59 7.17
CA GLY A 294 14.67 13.50 7.96
C GLY A 294 15.92 13.97 7.25
N THR A 295 16.56 13.15 6.41
CA THR A 295 17.78 13.54 5.68
C THR A 295 17.52 14.73 4.75
N ASN A 296 16.41 14.69 4.00
CA ASN A 296 16.03 15.80 3.12
C ASN A 296 15.39 16.96 3.87
N ASP A 297 14.75 16.70 5.02
CA ASP A 297 14.12 17.70 5.87
C ASP A 297 15.13 18.61 6.57
N LEU A 298 16.25 18.03 7.04
CA LEU A 298 17.37 18.76 7.63
C LEU A 298 18.18 19.53 6.59
N ASN A 299 18.19 19.05 5.34
CA ASN A 299 18.92 19.65 4.23
C ASN A 299 18.05 20.66 3.44
N SER A 300 18.50 21.06 2.25
CA SER A 300 17.91 22.09 1.39
C SER A 300 16.43 21.92 1.00
N ASN A 301 15.83 20.74 1.20
CA ASN A 301 14.46 20.47 0.77
C ASN A 301 13.43 20.69 1.89
N GLY A 302 13.89 20.86 3.14
CA GLY A 302 13.03 21.08 4.30
C GLY A 302 13.32 22.36 5.05
N THR A 303 12.98 22.36 6.34
CA THR A 303 13.07 23.54 7.21
C THR A 303 14.40 23.64 7.93
N GLY A 304 15.16 22.54 8.03
CA GLY A 304 16.36 22.46 8.88
C GLY A 304 16.09 22.61 10.38
N ASN A 305 14.81 22.60 10.81
CA ASN A 305 14.38 22.77 12.19
C ASN A 305 13.95 21.43 12.79
N VAL A 306 14.75 20.90 13.71
CA VAL A 306 14.54 19.59 14.34
C VAL A 306 13.16 19.45 14.99
N ALA A 307 12.69 20.47 15.71
CA ALA A 307 11.38 20.42 16.37
C ALA A 307 10.21 20.32 15.38
N THR A 308 10.27 21.05 14.25
CA THR A 308 9.25 20.94 13.20
C THR A 308 9.24 19.56 12.55
N ILE A 309 10.42 19.01 12.29
CA ILE A 309 10.56 17.71 11.62
C ILE A 309 10.07 16.59 12.54
N THR A 310 10.49 16.58 13.80
CA THR A 310 10.06 15.58 14.79
C THR A 310 8.54 15.60 15.01
N GLY A 311 7.90 16.78 15.12
CA GLY A 311 6.44 16.87 15.18
C GLY A 311 5.73 16.35 13.91
N THR A 312 6.35 16.51 12.74
CA THR A 312 5.83 15.91 11.49
C THR A 312 5.96 14.39 11.52
N LEU A 313 7.08 13.83 12.01
CA LEU A 313 7.24 12.38 12.17
C LEU A 313 6.23 11.78 13.14
N GLU A 314 5.95 12.44 14.26
CA GLU A 314 4.91 12.00 15.21
C GLU A 314 3.52 11.96 14.55
N THR A 315 3.24 12.90 13.64
CA THR A 315 2.00 12.90 12.85
C THR A 315 1.95 11.69 11.91
N ILE A 316 3.07 11.34 11.26
CA ILE A 316 3.18 10.14 10.42
C ILE A 316 2.97 8.88 11.24
N TRP A 317 3.61 8.76 12.40
CA TRP A 317 3.47 7.58 13.25
C TRP A 317 2.04 7.42 13.77
N THR A 318 1.38 8.51 14.14
CA THR A 318 -0.05 8.52 14.50
C THR A 318 -0.91 8.03 13.34
N MET A 319 -0.71 8.59 12.14
CA MET A 319 -1.41 8.14 10.93
C MET A 319 -1.19 6.66 10.60
N CYS A 320 0.01 6.13 10.84
CA CYS A 320 0.27 4.70 10.72
C CYS A 320 -0.58 3.90 11.71
N ARG A 321 -0.62 4.32 12.99
CA ARG A 321 -1.44 3.65 14.02
C ARG A 321 -2.93 3.68 13.68
N ASP A 322 -3.43 4.85 13.27
CA ASP A 322 -4.83 5.04 12.89
C ASP A 322 -5.21 4.17 11.68
N ALA A 323 -4.25 3.86 10.80
CA ALA A 323 -4.43 2.94 9.68
C ALA A 323 -4.28 1.45 10.05
N GLY A 324 -4.11 1.11 11.34
CA GLY A 324 -3.97 -0.27 11.81
C GLY A 324 -2.55 -0.85 11.76
N ILE A 325 -1.51 -0.02 11.64
CA ILE A 325 -0.12 -0.47 11.77
C ILE A 325 0.19 -0.82 13.24
N GLN A 326 0.49 -2.10 13.46
CA GLN A 326 0.81 -2.65 14.78
C GLN A 326 2.25 -2.37 15.21
N HIS A 327 3.19 -2.21 14.27
CA HIS A 327 4.57 -1.87 14.60
C HIS A 327 5.23 -0.88 13.64
N ILE A 328 6.07 -0.01 14.19
CA ILE A 328 6.86 0.99 13.45
C ILE A 328 8.34 0.77 13.75
N VAL A 329 9.13 0.49 12.71
CA VAL A 329 10.59 0.42 12.74
C VAL A 329 11.15 1.71 12.16
N ARG A 330 11.89 2.48 12.98
CA ARG A 330 12.56 3.70 12.57
C ARG A 330 14.05 3.46 12.36
N THR A 331 14.62 3.95 11.27
CA THR A 331 16.08 3.96 11.07
C THR A 331 16.75 5.19 11.69
N GLN A 332 18.04 5.12 12.00
CA GLN A 332 18.83 6.31 12.30
C GLN A 332 19.22 7.05 11.01
N LEU A 333 19.35 8.37 11.11
CA LEU A 333 19.97 9.17 10.07
C LEU A 333 21.45 8.82 9.95
N MET A 334 21.90 8.65 8.71
CA MET A 334 23.26 8.26 8.36
C MET A 334 24.17 9.48 8.13
N PRO A 335 25.50 9.29 8.03
CA PRO A 335 26.42 10.37 7.76
C PRO A 335 26.11 11.08 6.43
N ARG A 336 26.46 12.35 6.35
CA ARG A 336 26.42 13.10 5.10
C ARG A 336 27.67 13.95 4.97
N THR A 337 28.54 13.58 4.04
CA THR A 337 29.85 14.21 3.87
C THR A 337 30.13 14.56 2.42
N ASP A 338 30.91 15.60 2.19
CA ASP A 338 31.61 15.79 0.93
C ASP A 338 32.98 15.10 1.01
N SER A 339 33.58 14.77 -0.14
CA SER A 339 34.89 14.14 -0.18
C SER A 339 35.73 14.61 -1.36
N THR A 340 37.05 14.66 -1.16
CA THR A 340 38.06 14.97 -2.19
C THR A 340 38.75 13.75 -2.79
N ASP A 341 38.48 12.54 -2.26
CA ASP A 341 39.13 11.29 -2.65
C ASP A 341 38.17 10.12 -2.87
N SER A 342 36.88 10.41 -3.11
CA SER A 342 35.81 9.41 -3.23
C SER A 342 35.57 8.60 -1.95
N TRP A 343 35.61 9.27 -0.79
CA TRP A 343 35.36 8.69 0.53
C TRP A 343 36.32 7.54 0.87
N ALA A 344 37.55 7.60 0.35
CA ALA A 344 38.55 6.55 0.56
C ALA A 344 39.22 6.66 1.93
N THR A 345 39.35 7.87 2.49
CA THR A 345 39.85 8.09 3.84
C THR A 345 38.96 9.03 4.64
N LYS A 346 39.01 8.95 5.97
CA LYS A 346 38.31 9.87 6.88
C LYS A 346 38.80 11.31 6.73
N GLU A 347 40.11 11.51 6.58
CA GLU A 347 40.74 12.85 6.53
C GLU A 347 40.30 13.66 5.30
N ASN A 348 39.93 12.99 4.22
CA ASN A 348 39.45 13.61 2.98
C ASN A 348 37.93 13.72 2.90
N GLN A 349 37.23 13.37 3.98
CA GLN A 349 35.80 13.62 4.14
C GLN A 349 35.58 14.90 4.94
N THR A 350 34.47 15.58 4.68
CA THR A 350 34.03 16.74 5.45
C THR A 350 32.54 16.62 5.69
N PRO A 351 32.08 16.46 6.95
CA PRO A 351 30.66 16.48 7.28
C PRO A 351 30.02 17.75 6.74
N ARG A 352 28.84 17.61 6.14
CA ARG A 352 28.06 18.77 5.75
C ARG A 352 27.55 19.49 7.01
N PRO A 353 27.22 20.79 6.92
CA PRO A 353 26.60 21.49 8.03
C PRO A 353 25.39 20.72 8.54
N GLU A 354 25.24 20.61 9.85
CA GLU A 354 24.19 19.86 10.59
C GLU A 354 24.43 18.34 10.74
N TRP A 355 25.53 17.80 10.18
CA TRP A 355 25.90 16.39 10.26
C TRP A 355 27.17 16.10 11.07
N GLY A 356 27.87 17.13 11.55
CA GLY A 356 29.02 16.98 12.45
C GLY A 356 28.62 16.41 13.82
N GLU A 357 29.63 16.02 14.60
CA GLU A 357 29.45 15.52 15.97
C GLU A 357 28.70 16.54 16.85
N GLY A 358 27.60 16.10 17.46
CA GLY A 358 26.76 16.92 18.35
C GLY A 358 25.90 17.96 17.63
N GLU A 359 25.82 17.92 16.30
CA GLU A 359 24.94 18.78 15.51
C GLU A 359 23.51 18.20 15.38
N LYS A 360 22.66 18.82 14.57
CA LYS A 360 21.23 18.48 14.49
C LYS A 360 20.94 17.03 14.10
N ARG A 361 21.79 16.38 13.30
CA ARG A 361 21.61 14.95 12.97
C ARG A 361 21.69 14.08 14.23
N ASP A 362 22.59 14.41 15.16
CA ASP A 362 22.69 13.69 16.45
C ASP A 362 21.51 14.03 17.35
N GLU A 363 21.11 15.30 17.45
CA GLU A 363 19.88 15.71 18.16
C GLU A 363 18.65 14.94 17.63
N PHE A 364 18.56 14.75 16.33
CA PHE A 364 17.48 14.02 15.69
C PHE A 364 17.53 12.51 15.95
N ASN A 365 18.72 11.91 15.96
CA ASN A 365 18.89 10.49 16.33
C ASN A 365 18.61 10.24 17.82
N ASP A 366 18.97 11.17 18.70
CA ASP A 366 18.65 11.11 20.14
C ASP A 366 17.13 11.16 20.39
N PHE A 367 16.40 11.95 19.59
CA PHE A 367 14.94 11.96 19.63
C PHE A 367 14.34 10.57 19.36
N PHE A 368 14.91 9.76 18.46
CA PHE A 368 14.38 8.41 18.20
C PHE A 368 14.49 7.48 19.40
N ALA A 369 15.54 7.59 20.20
CA ALA A 369 15.65 6.85 21.46
C ALA A 369 14.56 7.27 22.47
N THR A 370 14.21 8.55 22.47
CA THR A 370 13.09 9.08 23.26
C THR A 370 11.76 8.52 22.76
N ALA A 371 11.50 8.58 21.44
CA ALA A 371 10.29 8.06 20.82
C ALA A 371 10.08 6.56 21.08
N LEU A 372 11.18 5.78 21.08
CA LEU A 372 11.16 4.36 21.47
C LEU A 372 10.72 4.16 22.92
N THR A 373 11.28 4.96 23.84
CA THR A 373 10.95 4.88 25.27
C THR A 373 9.49 5.27 25.54
N GLU A 374 8.95 6.20 24.74
CA GLU A 374 7.56 6.65 24.80
C GLU A 374 6.57 5.71 24.06
N GLY A 375 7.06 4.65 23.40
CA GLY A 375 6.21 3.72 22.65
C GLY A 375 5.64 4.29 21.36
N LYS A 376 6.16 5.41 20.86
CA LYS A 376 5.76 6.00 19.57
C LYS A 376 6.25 5.16 18.38
N VAL A 377 7.41 4.56 18.54
CA VAL A 377 7.98 3.56 17.63
C VAL A 377 8.37 2.32 18.42
N ASP A 378 8.42 1.16 17.76
CA ASP A 378 8.65 -0.14 18.41
C ASP A 378 10.13 -0.54 18.36
N ILE A 379 10.82 -0.13 17.29
CA ILE A 379 12.24 -0.43 17.09
C ILE A 379 12.94 0.80 16.49
N VAL A 380 14.11 1.15 17.04
CA VAL A 380 15.09 2.01 16.37
C VAL A 380 16.22 1.14 15.85
N LEU A 381 16.29 0.99 14.52
CA LEU A 381 17.33 0.23 13.86
C LEU A 381 18.68 0.93 14.05
N GLN A 382 19.67 0.20 14.57
CA GLN A 382 21.03 0.70 14.78
C GLN A 382 21.84 0.64 13.48
N ASN A 383 21.35 1.28 12.40
CA ASN A 383 22.01 1.24 11.10
C ASN A 383 23.21 2.21 11.00
N LEU A 384 23.26 3.25 11.82
CA LEU A 384 24.32 4.26 11.75
C LEU A 384 25.69 3.65 12.05
N GLU A 385 25.80 2.90 13.14
CA GLU A 385 27.07 2.30 13.61
C GLU A 385 27.69 1.33 12.59
N LEU A 386 26.89 0.78 11.68
CA LEU A 386 27.35 -0.17 10.66
C LEU A 386 28.03 0.52 9.48
N VAL A 387 27.71 1.80 9.23
CA VAL A 387 28.15 2.52 8.02
C VAL A 387 28.98 3.76 8.33
N CYS A 388 29.01 4.22 9.58
CA CYS A 388 29.82 5.35 10.00
C CYS A 388 31.22 4.94 10.46
N ASP A 389 32.13 5.92 10.53
CA ASP A 389 33.42 5.73 11.18
C ASP A 389 33.21 5.45 12.67
N PRO A 390 33.89 4.43 13.25
CA PRO A 390 33.64 4.01 14.63
C PRO A 390 34.16 5.01 15.68
N THR A 391 34.95 6.01 15.27
CA THR A 391 35.46 7.05 16.19
C THR A 391 34.71 8.37 16.07
N ASP A 392 33.93 8.56 15.00
CA ASP A 392 33.10 9.75 14.79
C ASP A 392 31.98 9.43 13.79
N SER A 393 30.73 9.41 14.28
CA SER A 393 29.57 9.04 13.48
C SER A 393 29.20 10.07 12.40
N GLY A 394 29.85 11.24 12.35
CA GLY A 394 29.71 12.24 11.29
C GLY A 394 30.34 11.85 9.96
N TYR A 395 31.13 10.78 9.95
CA TYR A 395 31.90 10.33 8.79
C TYR A 395 31.39 8.98 8.30
N TRP A 396 31.46 8.75 6.98
CA TRP A 396 31.29 7.40 6.44
C TRP A 396 32.50 6.55 6.80
N MET A 397 32.25 5.27 7.06
CA MET A 397 33.32 4.29 7.24
C MET A 397 34.21 4.24 5.99
N SER A 398 35.52 4.15 6.21
CA SER A 398 36.52 4.06 5.14
C SER A 398 37.60 3.04 5.48
N ASP A 399 38.12 2.33 4.48
CA ASP A 399 39.19 1.32 4.62
C ASP A 399 40.36 1.58 3.65
N GLY A 400 40.41 2.76 3.03
CA GLY A 400 41.33 3.09 1.94
C GLY A 400 40.76 2.79 0.55
N SER A 401 39.64 2.05 0.45
CA SER A 401 38.90 1.90 -0.81
C SER A 401 37.87 3.03 -0.94
N GLY A 402 37.79 3.61 -2.15
CA GLY A 402 36.80 4.64 -2.41
C GLY A 402 35.39 4.06 -2.39
N LYS A 403 34.45 4.78 -1.75
CA LYS A 403 33.03 4.45 -1.70
C LYS A 403 32.78 3.05 -1.12
N LEU A 404 33.28 2.78 0.08
CA LEU A 404 33.11 1.48 0.74
C LEU A 404 31.61 1.12 0.88
N TYR A 405 30.81 1.96 1.55
CA TYR A 405 29.37 1.74 1.76
C TYR A 405 28.46 2.82 1.18
N ASN A 406 29.00 3.95 0.75
CA ASN A 406 28.25 5.05 0.17
C ASN A 406 28.43 5.14 -1.35
N ALA A 407 27.41 5.59 -2.07
CA ALA A 407 27.47 5.86 -3.51
C ALA A 407 27.88 7.31 -3.81
N ASP A 408 27.51 8.22 -2.92
CA ASP A 408 27.74 9.65 -2.98
C ASP A 408 27.75 10.26 -1.57
N SER A 409 27.46 11.56 -1.44
CA SER A 409 27.47 12.26 -0.15
C SER A 409 26.50 11.71 0.90
N ALA A 410 25.40 11.05 0.51
CA ALA A 410 24.31 10.69 1.42
C ALA A 410 23.78 9.27 1.22
N HIS A 411 23.85 8.74 0.01
CA HIS A 411 23.21 7.48 -0.33
C HIS A 411 24.14 6.30 -0.13
N LEU A 412 23.56 5.17 0.29
CA LEU A 412 24.25 3.88 0.32
C LEU A 412 24.51 3.38 -1.10
N ASN A 413 25.66 2.74 -1.32
CA ASN A 413 25.88 1.95 -2.52
C ASN A 413 25.28 0.54 -2.36
N SER A 414 25.51 -0.34 -3.32
CA SER A 414 25.06 -1.73 -3.24
C SER A 414 25.63 -2.53 -2.06
N ALA A 415 26.88 -2.28 -1.67
CA ALA A 415 27.49 -2.94 -0.51
C ALA A 415 26.88 -2.46 0.81
N GLY A 416 26.68 -1.15 0.96
CA GLY A 416 26.01 -0.56 2.12
C GLY A 416 24.56 -1.03 2.26
N ASN A 417 23.82 -1.08 1.16
CA ASN A 417 22.46 -1.62 1.17
C ASN A 417 22.42 -3.12 1.52
N ALA A 418 23.39 -3.91 1.05
CA ALA A 418 23.51 -5.32 1.43
C ALA A 418 23.89 -5.48 2.92
N LEU A 419 24.71 -4.59 3.46
CA LEU A 419 25.10 -4.59 4.88
C LEU A 419 23.92 -4.31 5.82
N LEU A 420 23.04 -3.38 5.45
CA LEU A 420 21.91 -2.96 6.29
C LEU A 420 20.66 -3.86 6.16
N ALA A 421 20.55 -4.68 5.13
CA ALA A 421 19.39 -5.53 4.93
C ALA A 421 19.23 -6.62 6.02
N PRO A 422 20.27 -7.39 6.43
CA PRO A 422 20.16 -8.38 7.50
C PRO A 422 19.68 -7.84 8.86
N PRO A 423 20.22 -6.73 9.41
CA PRO A 423 19.73 -6.22 10.69
C PRO A 423 18.29 -5.70 10.60
N LEU A 424 17.87 -5.07 9.49
CA LEU A 424 16.47 -4.71 9.28
C LEU A 424 15.58 -5.96 9.25
N ARG A 425 15.97 -6.99 8.50
CA ARG A 425 15.25 -8.26 8.44
C ARG A 425 15.12 -8.90 9.82
N SER A 426 16.20 -8.92 10.60
CA SER A 426 16.19 -9.45 11.96
C SER A 426 15.25 -8.67 12.87
N ALA A 427 15.19 -7.34 12.74
CA ALA A 427 14.25 -6.52 13.48
C ALA A 427 12.81 -6.86 13.10
N LEU A 428 12.50 -6.97 11.80
CA LEU A 428 11.15 -7.31 11.32
C LEU A 428 10.70 -8.69 11.80
N LEU A 429 11.56 -9.70 11.71
CA LEU A 429 11.26 -11.08 12.16
C LEU A 429 11.17 -11.23 13.69
N SER A 430 11.59 -10.22 14.45
CA SER A 430 11.41 -10.19 15.91
C SER A 430 10.03 -9.70 16.33
N LEU A 431 9.27 -9.13 15.39
CA LEU A 431 7.92 -8.63 15.63
C LEU A 431 6.91 -9.77 15.57
N THR A 432 5.89 -9.65 16.42
CA THR A 432 4.73 -10.53 16.46
C THR A 432 3.54 -9.70 16.01
N VAL A 433 2.86 -10.13 14.95
CA VAL A 433 1.68 -9.43 14.41
C VAL A 433 0.45 -10.31 14.50
N ASP A 434 -0.70 -9.68 14.70
CA ASP A 434 -2.03 -10.29 14.69
C ASP A 434 -2.27 -11.45 15.70
N GLU A 435 -1.40 -11.66 16.70
CA GLU A 435 -1.47 -12.81 17.63
C GLU A 435 -2.66 -12.75 18.62
N ASN A 436 -3.28 -11.58 18.83
CA ASN A 436 -4.37 -11.39 19.78
C ASN A 436 -5.52 -10.53 19.26
N ALA A 437 -5.51 -10.18 17.97
CA ALA A 437 -6.58 -9.41 17.34
C ALA A 437 -7.90 -10.20 17.48
N PRO A 438 -8.92 -9.67 18.17
CA PRO A 438 -10.27 -10.20 18.03
C PRO A 438 -10.60 -10.19 16.55
N ARG A 439 -10.88 -11.37 16.01
CA ARG A 439 -11.17 -11.59 14.59
C ARG A 439 -12.57 -12.14 14.45
N TYR A 440 -13.14 -12.01 13.26
CA TYR A 440 -14.44 -12.62 12.97
C TYR A 440 -14.42 -14.13 13.28
N SER A 441 -13.30 -14.82 13.05
CA SER A 441 -13.13 -16.25 13.35
C SER A 441 -13.15 -16.58 14.84
N ALA A 442 -12.57 -15.72 15.68
CA ALA A 442 -12.64 -15.90 17.14
C ALA A 442 -14.02 -15.50 17.68
N TRP A 443 -14.62 -14.45 17.12
CA TRP A 443 -15.95 -13.96 17.46
C TRP A 443 -17.03 -14.99 17.11
N VAL A 444 -16.98 -15.56 15.91
CA VAL A 444 -17.93 -16.58 15.45
C VAL A 444 -17.83 -17.84 16.30
N ASP A 445 -16.63 -18.26 16.71
CA ASP A 445 -16.41 -19.43 17.58
C ASP A 445 -16.92 -19.22 19.00
N ALA A 446 -17.03 -17.96 19.45
CA ALA A 446 -17.55 -17.62 20.77
C ALA A 446 -19.09 -17.63 20.85
N ILE A 447 -19.78 -17.69 19.71
CA ILE A 447 -21.24 -17.62 19.61
C ILE A 447 -21.83 -19.03 19.45
N ASP A 448 -22.85 -19.36 20.25
CA ASP A 448 -23.66 -20.56 20.04
C ASP A 448 -24.69 -20.30 18.93
N TRP A 449 -24.32 -20.64 17.70
CA TRP A 449 -25.19 -20.46 16.53
C TRP A 449 -26.43 -21.36 16.53
N GLY A 450 -26.53 -22.37 17.40
CA GLY A 450 -27.68 -23.28 17.40
C GLY A 450 -27.90 -24.01 16.07
N GLY A 451 -26.85 -24.16 15.25
CA GLY A 451 -26.91 -24.73 13.90
C GLY A 451 -27.29 -23.76 12.77
N LEU A 452 -27.41 -22.46 13.06
CA LEU A 452 -27.57 -21.40 12.06
C LEU A 452 -26.27 -21.16 11.29
N ASP A 453 -26.38 -20.50 10.13
CA ASP A 453 -25.25 -20.21 9.26
C ASP A 453 -24.41 -19.08 9.82
N ALA A 454 -23.15 -19.40 10.10
CA ALA A 454 -22.16 -18.52 10.73
C ALA A 454 -21.23 -17.85 9.70
N SER A 455 -21.47 -18.05 8.40
CA SER A 455 -20.67 -17.41 7.35
C SER A 455 -20.83 -15.88 7.39
N PRO A 456 -19.79 -15.12 6.99
CA PRO A 456 -19.82 -13.65 7.03
C PRO A 456 -21.00 -13.01 6.29
N GLU A 457 -21.45 -13.61 5.19
CA GLU A 457 -22.54 -13.10 4.34
C GLU A 457 -23.93 -13.56 4.81
N ALA A 458 -24.02 -14.50 5.75
CA ALA A 458 -25.30 -14.98 6.24
C ALA A 458 -26.00 -13.92 7.10
N ASP A 459 -27.34 -13.97 7.06
CA ASP A 459 -28.26 -13.17 7.88
C ASP A 459 -29.24 -14.14 8.55
N PRO A 460 -28.83 -14.81 9.64
CA PRO A 460 -29.60 -15.90 10.22
C PRO A 460 -30.87 -15.42 10.95
N ASN A 461 -30.91 -14.16 11.39
CA ASN A 461 -32.07 -13.55 12.03
C ASN A 461 -33.04 -12.87 11.02
N GLN A 462 -32.64 -12.77 9.74
CA GLN A 462 -33.38 -12.18 8.61
C GLN A 462 -33.74 -10.71 8.81
N ASP A 463 -32.88 -9.96 9.49
CA ASP A 463 -33.13 -8.55 9.79
C ASP A 463 -32.48 -7.58 8.78
N GLY A 464 -31.76 -8.13 7.79
CA GLY A 464 -31.06 -7.42 6.74
C GLY A 464 -29.61 -7.07 7.05
N ILE A 465 -29.08 -7.48 8.21
CA ILE A 465 -27.69 -7.29 8.63
C ILE A 465 -26.96 -8.63 8.53
N SER A 466 -25.92 -8.70 7.70
CA SER A 466 -25.10 -9.90 7.64
C SER A 466 -24.25 -10.06 8.90
N ASN A 467 -23.80 -11.28 9.20
CA ASN A 467 -22.92 -11.55 10.34
C ASN A 467 -21.64 -10.68 10.30
N ALA A 468 -21.07 -10.44 9.11
CA ALA A 468 -19.92 -9.56 8.94
C ALA A 468 -20.20 -8.12 9.39
N LEU A 469 -21.37 -7.60 9.00
CA LEU A 469 -21.80 -6.27 9.39
C LEU A 469 -22.16 -6.23 10.88
N ALA A 470 -22.77 -7.28 11.41
CA ALA A 470 -23.04 -7.38 12.85
C ALA A 470 -21.74 -7.34 13.65
N TYR A 471 -20.72 -8.12 13.28
CA TYR A 471 -19.41 -8.11 13.90
C TYR A 471 -18.74 -6.73 13.82
N ALA A 472 -18.71 -6.12 12.63
CA ALA A 472 -18.10 -4.81 12.41
C ALA A 472 -18.80 -3.69 13.20
N LEU A 473 -20.11 -3.77 13.42
CA LEU A 473 -20.87 -2.77 14.16
C LEU A 473 -21.04 -3.11 15.65
N ASP A 474 -20.41 -4.19 16.12
CA ASP A 474 -20.56 -4.76 17.46
C ASP A 474 -22.04 -5.00 17.85
N LEU A 475 -22.69 -5.84 17.05
CA LEU A 475 -24.10 -6.20 17.18
C LEU A 475 -24.26 -7.72 17.34
N SER A 476 -25.35 -8.13 17.97
CA SER A 476 -25.72 -9.55 18.02
C SER A 476 -26.12 -10.05 16.62
N PRO A 477 -25.51 -11.13 16.09
CA PRO A 477 -25.92 -11.71 14.81
C PRO A 477 -27.19 -12.56 14.93
N LEU A 478 -27.62 -12.90 16.15
CA LEU A 478 -28.75 -13.80 16.39
C LEU A 478 -30.02 -13.06 16.82
N ASP A 479 -29.88 -11.83 17.34
CA ASP A 479 -31.01 -11.00 17.77
C ASP A 479 -31.34 -9.94 16.73
N THR A 480 -32.62 -9.58 16.58
CA THR A 480 -33.02 -8.48 15.68
C THR A 480 -32.41 -7.16 16.14
N VAL A 481 -31.61 -6.54 15.26
CA VAL A 481 -30.93 -5.26 15.51
C VAL A 481 -31.95 -4.12 15.60
N PRO A 482 -32.01 -3.38 16.73
CA PRO A 482 -32.84 -2.19 16.86
C PRO A 482 -32.55 -1.13 15.79
N ALA A 483 -33.58 -0.44 15.33
CA ALA A 483 -33.42 0.59 14.29
C ALA A 483 -32.48 1.75 14.70
N SER A 484 -32.28 1.98 16.01
CA SER A 484 -31.34 2.97 16.54
C SER A 484 -29.87 2.60 16.33
N ASP A 485 -29.59 1.31 16.20
CA ASP A 485 -28.21 0.78 16.21
C ASP A 485 -27.75 0.48 14.77
N ARG A 486 -28.68 0.51 13.81
CA ARG A 486 -28.40 0.37 12.38
C ARG A 486 -27.73 1.63 11.84
N PRO A 487 -26.81 1.51 10.86
CA PRO A 487 -26.27 2.67 10.16
C PRO A 487 -27.37 3.52 9.53
N TYR A 488 -27.28 4.85 9.67
CA TYR A 488 -28.25 5.77 9.09
C TYR A 488 -27.60 7.07 8.61
N ALA A 489 -28.28 7.76 7.69
CA ALA A 489 -27.82 9.02 7.15
C ALA A 489 -28.76 10.18 7.52
N THR A 490 -28.19 11.36 7.75
CA THR A 490 -28.94 12.61 7.99
C THR A 490 -28.37 13.75 7.16
N TYR A 491 -29.22 14.74 6.86
CA TYR A 491 -28.82 15.95 6.14
C TYR A 491 -28.76 17.14 7.09
N ASP A 492 -27.64 17.87 7.09
CA ASP A 492 -27.39 19.03 7.93
C ASP A 492 -27.08 20.26 7.07
N ALA A 493 -28.06 21.15 6.90
CA ALA A 493 -27.90 22.40 6.17
C ALA A 493 -27.37 23.57 7.02
N ALA A 494 -27.22 23.39 8.33
CA ALA A 494 -27.03 24.49 9.27
C ALA A 494 -25.58 24.62 9.74
N THR A 495 -24.84 23.52 9.81
CA THR A 495 -23.44 23.55 10.24
C THR A 495 -22.57 24.33 9.26
N ALA A 496 -21.76 25.25 9.79
CA ALA A 496 -20.85 26.05 8.98
C ALA A 496 -19.90 25.14 8.16
N GLY A 497 -19.58 25.57 6.93
CA GLY A 497 -18.71 24.80 6.05
C GLY A 497 -19.43 23.94 5.01
N GLY A 498 -20.74 23.76 5.10
CA GLY A 498 -21.56 23.27 3.99
C GLY A 498 -22.90 22.69 4.42
N PRO A 499 -23.83 22.44 3.48
CA PRO A 499 -24.74 21.33 3.71
C PRO A 499 -23.91 20.04 3.77
N TRP A 500 -24.09 19.27 4.85
CA TRP A 500 -23.40 18.02 5.09
C TRP A 500 -24.38 16.86 4.95
N LEU A 501 -23.93 15.77 4.34
CA LEU A 501 -24.53 14.46 4.48
C LEU A 501 -23.76 13.74 5.59
N ASN A 502 -24.41 13.51 6.72
CA ASN A 502 -23.82 12.78 7.84
C ASN A 502 -24.22 11.32 7.73
N PHE A 503 -23.27 10.43 7.89
CA PHE A 503 -23.48 9.00 7.95
C PHE A 503 -23.00 8.49 9.31
N ILE A 504 -23.90 7.89 10.08
CA ILE A 504 -23.71 7.56 11.49
C ILE A 504 -23.85 6.05 11.65
N PHE A 505 -22.90 5.43 12.32
CA PHE A 505 -22.83 3.98 12.52
C PHE A 505 -21.99 3.65 13.76
N ARG A 506 -22.12 2.44 14.28
CA ARG A 506 -21.23 1.90 15.32
C ARG A 506 -19.98 1.31 14.68
N GLU A 507 -18.82 1.46 15.28
CA GLU A 507 -17.58 0.82 14.86
C GLU A 507 -17.09 -0.05 16.01
N ASN A 508 -16.92 -1.34 15.75
CA ASN A 508 -16.31 -2.27 16.68
C ASN A 508 -14.80 -1.98 16.75
N VAL A 509 -14.37 -1.26 17.79
CA VAL A 509 -12.96 -0.87 17.96
C VAL A 509 -12.06 -2.03 18.37
N THR A 510 -12.65 -3.19 18.71
CA THR A 510 -11.91 -4.40 19.01
C THR A 510 -11.69 -5.28 17.79
N ALA A 511 -12.42 -5.04 16.69
CA ALA A 511 -12.31 -5.82 15.46
C ALA A 511 -11.18 -5.30 14.56
N GLU A 512 -9.95 -5.73 14.83
CA GLU A 512 -8.75 -5.26 14.11
C GLU A 512 -8.64 -5.82 12.67
N ASP A 513 -9.44 -6.83 12.31
CA ASP A 513 -9.55 -7.38 10.96
C ASP A 513 -10.62 -6.69 10.10
N VAL A 514 -11.36 -5.73 10.65
CA VAL A 514 -12.35 -4.95 9.90
C VAL A 514 -11.70 -3.71 9.29
N ILE A 515 -11.86 -3.53 7.98
CA ILE A 515 -11.60 -2.26 7.31
C ILE A 515 -12.93 -1.62 6.92
N PHE A 516 -13.16 -0.40 7.37
CA PHE A 516 -14.27 0.45 6.90
C PHE A 516 -13.81 1.29 5.70
N ASP A 517 -14.48 1.12 4.56
CA ASP A 517 -14.32 2.00 3.40
C ASP A 517 -15.59 2.83 3.20
N TYR A 518 -15.42 4.13 3.11
CA TYR A 518 -16.52 5.07 2.91
C TYR A 518 -16.65 5.34 1.43
N LEU A 519 -17.69 4.81 0.80
CA LEU A 519 -17.87 4.97 -0.63
C LEU A 519 -18.94 6.02 -0.91
N SER A 520 -18.74 6.80 -1.97
CA SER A 520 -19.78 7.70 -2.48
C SER A 520 -19.98 7.59 -3.97
N THR A 521 -21.17 7.97 -4.42
CA THR A 521 -21.50 8.11 -5.83
C THR A 521 -22.59 9.16 -6.03
N LEU A 522 -22.67 9.73 -7.23
CA LEU A 522 -23.75 10.63 -7.66
C LEU A 522 -24.96 9.85 -8.20
N ASP A 523 -24.81 8.58 -8.56
CA ASP A 523 -25.91 7.72 -8.97
C ASP A 523 -25.65 6.24 -8.58
N LEU A 524 -26.72 5.48 -8.37
CA LEU A 524 -26.60 4.07 -7.95
C LEU A 524 -26.09 3.12 -9.07
N SER A 525 -25.84 3.63 -10.27
CA SER A 525 -25.45 2.85 -11.46
C SER A 525 -23.99 3.02 -11.88
N SER A 526 -23.27 3.95 -11.27
CA SER A 526 -21.90 4.31 -11.58
C SER A 526 -20.92 3.68 -10.58
N ASN A 527 -19.63 3.78 -10.89
CA ASN A 527 -18.58 3.29 -10.00
C ASN A 527 -18.62 4.07 -8.69
N TRP A 528 -18.61 3.33 -7.60
CA TRP A 528 -18.42 3.87 -6.26
C TRP A 528 -16.95 4.26 -6.09
N SER A 529 -16.70 5.44 -5.52
CA SER A 529 -15.34 5.93 -5.23
C SER A 529 -15.12 6.00 -3.71
N SER A 530 -13.93 5.62 -3.24
CA SER A 530 -13.55 5.80 -1.85
C SER A 530 -13.45 7.28 -1.48
N LEU A 531 -14.00 7.63 -0.33
CA LEU A 531 -13.88 8.94 0.29
C LEU A 531 -12.63 8.96 1.16
N VAL A 532 -11.87 10.05 1.06
CA VAL A 532 -10.69 10.30 1.87
C VAL A 532 -11.07 11.24 3.00
N VAL A 533 -10.87 10.84 4.24
CA VAL A 533 -10.99 11.75 5.39
C VAL A 533 -9.88 12.80 5.25
N ASP A 534 -10.25 14.04 5.01
CA ASP A 534 -9.33 15.15 4.73
C ASP A 534 -9.51 16.33 5.69
N ASP A 535 -10.36 16.18 6.70
CA ASP A 535 -10.77 17.18 7.69
C ASP A 535 -11.38 18.47 7.10
N VAL A 536 -11.76 18.46 5.82
CA VAL A 536 -12.28 19.63 5.09
C VAL A 536 -13.59 19.31 4.37
N ASN A 537 -13.59 18.27 3.54
CA ASN A 537 -14.73 17.81 2.76
C ASN A 537 -15.30 16.51 3.30
N VAL A 538 -14.47 15.68 3.92
CA VAL A 538 -14.89 14.47 4.62
C VAL A 538 -14.27 14.51 6.02
N ILE A 539 -15.14 14.52 7.03
CA ILE A 539 -14.73 14.66 8.43
C ILE A 539 -15.28 13.48 9.21
N GLU A 540 -14.41 12.79 9.92
CA GLU A 540 -14.80 11.70 10.81
C GLU A 540 -14.80 12.18 12.27
N GLU A 541 -15.86 11.84 13.00
CA GLU A 541 -16.03 12.24 14.40
C GLU A 541 -16.56 11.07 15.23
N THR A 542 -16.07 10.92 16.45
CA THR A 542 -16.68 10.04 17.46
C THR A 542 -17.77 10.81 18.21
N LEU A 543 -19.01 10.37 18.07
CA LEU A 543 -20.19 10.93 18.76
C LEU A 543 -20.35 10.41 20.18
N ASP A 544 -20.09 9.12 20.36
CA ASP A 544 -20.12 8.41 21.64
C ASP A 544 -18.94 7.42 21.66
N ALA A 545 -18.16 7.44 22.72
CA ALA A 545 -16.98 6.59 22.84
C ALA A 545 -17.31 5.17 23.36
N ASP A 546 -18.54 4.94 23.80
CA ASP A 546 -18.97 3.65 24.37
C ASP A 546 -20.52 3.55 24.36
N PRO A 547 -21.15 3.38 23.17
CA PRO A 547 -22.60 3.44 23.04
C PRO A 547 -23.36 2.29 23.70
N ASP A 548 -22.70 1.20 24.10
CA ASP A 548 -23.25 0.04 24.83
C ASP A 548 -22.74 -0.10 26.28
N GLY A 549 -21.61 0.51 26.64
CA GLY A 549 -21.09 0.50 27.99
C GLY A 549 -20.10 -0.63 28.30
N ASP A 550 -19.66 -1.40 27.30
CA ASP A 550 -18.64 -2.45 27.44
C ASP A 550 -17.30 -2.11 26.78
N GLY A 551 -17.23 -0.98 26.07
CA GLY A 551 -16.03 -0.45 25.45
C GLY A 551 -15.60 -1.16 24.17
N SER A 552 -16.42 -2.05 23.60
CA SER A 552 -16.10 -2.69 22.30
C SER A 552 -16.59 -1.90 21.10
N ALA A 553 -17.51 -0.96 21.27
CA ALA A 553 -18.00 -0.10 20.20
C ALA A 553 -17.70 1.38 20.43
N VAL A 554 -17.63 2.14 19.33
CA VAL A 554 -17.76 3.60 19.32
C VAL A 554 -18.85 4.01 18.33
N LEU A 555 -19.57 5.09 18.58
CA LEU A 555 -20.52 5.66 17.63
C LEU A 555 -19.80 6.70 16.76
N LYS A 556 -19.64 6.40 15.48
CA LYS A 556 -18.96 7.25 14.50
C LYS A 556 -19.95 8.08 13.71
N LYS A 557 -19.49 9.23 13.23
CA LYS A 557 -20.15 10.07 12.25
C LYS A 557 -19.16 10.51 11.20
N VAL A 558 -19.38 10.09 9.96
CA VAL A 558 -18.67 10.57 8.78
C VAL A 558 -19.51 11.66 8.12
N ARG A 559 -18.98 12.88 8.06
CA ARG A 559 -19.62 14.04 7.44
C ARG A 559 -19.03 14.24 6.05
N VAL A 560 -19.87 14.18 5.03
CA VAL A 560 -19.48 14.39 3.63
C VAL A 560 -20.09 15.70 3.16
N LYS A 561 -19.23 16.64 2.79
CA LYS A 561 -19.64 17.94 2.27
C LYS A 561 -20.27 17.78 0.90
N LEU A 562 -21.45 18.37 0.73
CA LEU A 562 -22.14 18.36 -0.56
C LEU A 562 -21.72 19.59 -1.38
N ALA A 563 -21.47 19.37 -2.67
CA ALA A 563 -21.24 20.47 -3.60
C ALA A 563 -22.55 21.28 -3.81
N THR A 564 -22.44 22.54 -4.25
CA THR A 564 -23.64 23.38 -4.42
C THR A 564 -24.54 22.86 -5.56
N GLU A 565 -23.93 22.17 -6.51
CA GLU A 565 -24.53 21.51 -7.65
C GLU A 565 -25.02 20.08 -7.36
N ASP A 566 -24.69 19.50 -6.19
CA ASP A 566 -25.13 18.15 -5.83
C ASP A 566 -26.64 18.17 -5.57
N THR A 567 -27.41 17.60 -6.50
CA THR A 567 -28.86 17.40 -6.33
C THR A 567 -29.18 16.10 -5.61
N GLN A 568 -28.24 15.15 -5.61
CA GLN A 568 -28.29 13.88 -4.92
C GLN A 568 -26.86 13.36 -4.71
N ARG A 569 -26.64 12.60 -3.64
CA ARG A 569 -25.41 11.84 -3.37
C ARG A 569 -25.79 10.60 -2.57
N PHE A 570 -25.17 9.48 -2.90
CA PHE A 570 -25.35 8.22 -2.19
C PHE A 570 -24.07 7.89 -1.43
N LEU A 571 -24.23 7.33 -0.23
CA LEU A 571 -23.15 6.84 0.61
C LEU A 571 -23.34 5.35 0.84
N LYS A 572 -22.23 4.63 0.94
CA LYS A 572 -22.17 3.21 1.29
C LYS A 572 -21.04 3.03 2.30
N LEU A 573 -21.33 2.33 3.39
CA LEU A 573 -20.31 1.70 4.21
C LEU A 573 -19.94 0.39 3.53
N GLU A 574 -18.69 0.24 3.13
CA GLU A 574 -18.16 -1.07 2.78
C GLU A 574 -17.36 -1.59 3.97
N VAL A 575 -17.80 -2.72 4.50
CA VAL A 575 -17.09 -3.47 5.53
C VAL A 575 -16.30 -4.55 4.83
N ILE A 576 -14.99 -4.53 5.01
CA ILE A 576 -14.06 -5.49 4.45
C ILE A 576 -13.46 -6.24 5.63
N LEU A 577 -13.98 -7.43 5.91
CA LEU A 577 -13.33 -8.43 6.76
C LEU A 577 -12.20 -9.07 5.98
#